data_AF-A0A6N8AA06-F1
#
_entry.id   AF-A0A6N8AA06-F1
#
_cell.length_a   1.000
_cell.length_b   1.000
_cell.length_c   1.000
_cell.angle_alpha   90.00
_cell.angle_beta   90.00
_cell.angle_gamma   90.00
#
_symmetry.space_group_name_H-M   'P 1'
#
loop_
_entity.id
_entity.type
_entity.pdbx_description
1 polymer ?
#
loop_
_entity_poly.entity_id
_entity_poly.type
_entity_poly.pdbx_seq_one_letter_code
_entity_poly.pdbx_strand_id
1 'polypeptide(L)'
;MIPAPTHFPNDNSHRVALFLQPTPRDDFDRLEELTADGLQAACVALDALTSLPMQFDRSTAASLAELQQAVEKRRLLNDRFVDAATELCAQLSDAEQSGPCAEITSGLRQAISLSNRVRDLLAAERDVGWHRGIRG
;
A
#
# COMPACT_ATOMS: atom_id res chain seq x y z
N MET A 1 -17.65 -29.03 9.53
CA MET A 1 -18.34 -28.57 10.75
C MET A 1 -17.63 -29.19 11.93
N ILE A 2 -17.00 -28.37 12.78
CA ILE A 2 -16.34 -28.83 14.01
C ILE A 2 -17.38 -28.69 15.14
N PRO A 3 -17.64 -29.72 15.96
CA PRO A 3 -18.62 -29.63 17.02
C PRO A 3 -18.12 -28.71 18.14
N ALA A 4 -19.00 -27.86 18.67
CA ALA A 4 -18.68 -27.03 19.82
C ALA A 4 -18.59 -27.89 21.09
N PRO A 5 -17.56 -27.70 21.94
CA PRO A 5 -17.43 -28.43 23.19
C PRO A 5 -18.48 -27.95 24.19
N THR A 6 -19.29 -28.87 24.74
CA THR A 6 -20.42 -28.59 25.65
C THR A 6 -20.10 -28.79 27.13
N HIS A 7 -18.82 -28.86 27.52
CA HIS A 7 -18.44 -29.07 28.92
C HIS A 7 -17.39 -28.05 29.37
N PHE A 8 -17.81 -27.11 30.21
CA PHE A 8 -16.93 -26.18 30.92
C PHE A 8 -16.85 -26.60 32.40
N PRO A 9 -15.66 -26.85 32.97
CA PRO A 9 -15.52 -27.08 34.41
C PRO A 9 -15.91 -25.82 35.19
N ASN A 10 -16.78 -25.99 36.20
CA ASN A 10 -17.48 -24.90 36.89
C ASN A 10 -16.70 -24.28 38.07
N ASP A 11 -15.41 -24.57 38.23
CA ASP A 11 -14.60 -24.18 39.41
C ASP A 11 -13.54 -23.10 39.14
N ASN A 12 -13.54 -22.48 37.96
CA ASN A 12 -12.71 -21.31 37.67
C ASN A 12 -13.61 -20.11 37.33
N SER A 13 -13.95 -19.31 38.36
CA SER A 13 -14.70 -18.06 38.22
C SER A 13 -13.90 -16.92 37.56
N HIS A 14 -12.66 -17.17 37.15
CA HIS A 14 -11.81 -16.21 36.46
C HIS A 14 -11.55 -16.68 35.03
N ARG A 15 -12.12 -15.96 34.05
CA ARG A 15 -11.71 -16.08 32.65
C ARG A 15 -10.34 -15.41 32.50
N VAL A 16 -9.28 -16.21 32.41
CA VAL A 16 -7.96 -15.71 32.00
C VAL A 16 -7.97 -15.56 30.48
N ALA A 17 -8.18 -14.33 30.01
CA ALA A 17 -7.93 -13.98 28.62
C ALA A 17 -6.44 -13.67 28.47
N LEU A 18 -5.70 -14.55 27.79
CA LEU A 18 -4.32 -14.27 27.42
C LEU A 18 -4.34 -13.30 26.22
N PHE A 19 -4.20 -12.01 26.49
CA PHE A 19 -3.94 -11.03 25.44
C PHE A 19 -2.47 -11.12 25.07
N LEU A 20 -2.17 -11.93 24.04
CA LEU A 20 -0.88 -11.85 23.38
C LEU A 20 -0.84 -10.47 22.70
N GLN A 21 0.07 -9.60 23.14
CA GLN A 21 0.38 -8.39 22.38
C GLN A 21 0.83 -8.83 20.99
N PRO A 22 0.25 -8.29 19.90
CA PRO A 22 0.73 -8.60 18.57
C PRO A 22 2.21 -8.20 18.50
N THR A 23 3.11 -9.18 18.42
CA THR A 23 4.50 -8.88 18.11
C THR A 23 4.52 -8.33 16.68
N PRO A 24 5.12 -7.15 16.43
CA PRO A 24 5.24 -6.65 15.08
C PRO A 24 5.98 -7.69 14.23
N ARG A 25 5.33 -8.17 13.15
CA ARG A 25 5.97 -9.03 12.15
C ARG A 25 6.99 -8.20 11.38
N ASP A 26 8.11 -8.83 11.01
CA ASP A 26 9.14 -8.18 10.19
C ASP A 26 8.56 -7.80 8.82
N ASP A 27 9.06 -6.74 8.21
CA ASP A 27 8.57 -6.25 6.93
C ASP A 27 8.79 -7.26 5.80
N PHE A 28 9.86 -8.07 5.89
CA PHE A 28 10.09 -9.19 4.96
C PHE A 28 8.96 -10.23 5.00
N ASP A 29 8.40 -10.52 6.18
CA ASP A 29 7.27 -11.44 6.33
C ASP A 29 5.95 -10.83 5.85
N ARG A 30 5.93 -9.54 5.51
CA ARG A 30 4.74 -8.75 5.17
C ARG A 30 4.79 -8.17 3.75
N LEU A 31 5.68 -8.64 2.89
CA LEU A 31 5.84 -8.09 1.53
C LEU A 31 4.53 -8.06 0.74
N GLU A 32 3.73 -9.14 0.83
CA GLU A 32 2.44 -9.21 0.16
C GLU A 32 1.42 -8.23 0.76
N GLU A 33 1.42 -8.08 2.10
CA GLU A 33 0.54 -7.14 2.80
C GLU A 33 0.90 -5.70 2.42
N LEU A 34 2.18 -5.33 2.45
CA LEU A 34 2.64 -3.98 2.06
C LEU A 34 2.31 -3.67 0.60
N THR A 35 2.42 -4.67 -0.29
CA THR A 35 2.04 -4.51 -1.70
C THR A 35 0.53 -4.35 -1.85
N ALA A 36 -0.27 -5.12 -1.11
CA ALA A 36 -1.73 -5.02 -1.11
C ALA A 36 -2.21 -3.66 -0.55
N ASP A 37 -1.63 -3.22 0.57
CA ASP A 37 -1.93 -1.94 1.18
C ASP A 37 -1.56 -0.77 0.25
N GLY A 38 -0.42 -0.87 -0.44
CA GLY A 38 0.00 0.13 -1.42
C GLY A 38 -0.94 0.19 -2.63
N LEU A 39 -1.39 -0.97 -3.13
CA LEU A 39 -2.39 -1.04 -4.20
C LEU A 39 -3.73 -0.47 -3.76
N GLN A 40 -4.18 -0.80 -2.54
CA GLN A 40 -5.43 -0.28 -2.00
C GLN A 40 -5.38 1.25 -1.87
N ALA A 41 -4.28 1.80 -1.35
CA ALA A 41 -4.08 3.24 -1.28
C ALA A 41 -4.11 3.91 -2.67
N ALA A 42 -3.49 3.29 -3.67
CA ALA A 42 -3.51 3.78 -5.05
C ALA A 42 -4.92 3.74 -5.66
N CYS A 43 -5.67 2.65 -5.47
CA CYS A 43 -7.05 2.54 -5.94
C CYS A 43 -7.94 3.63 -5.34
N VAL A 44 -7.89 3.80 -4.01
CA VAL A 44 -8.71 4.80 -3.31
C VAL A 44 -8.37 6.21 -3.79
N ALA A 45 -7.09 6.53 -3.95
CA ALA A 45 -6.66 7.83 -4.44
C ALA A 45 -7.09 8.07 -5.89
N LEU A 46 -7.00 7.04 -6.75
CA LEU A 46 -7.43 7.12 -8.16
C LEU A 46 -8.95 7.31 -8.28
N ASP A 47 -9.74 6.58 -7.50
CA ASP A 47 -11.20 6.71 -7.47
C ASP A 47 -11.61 8.12 -7.00
N ALA A 48 -10.94 8.65 -5.98
CA ALA A 48 -11.18 10.00 -5.50
C ALA A 48 -10.77 11.06 -6.55
N LEU A 49 -9.63 10.88 -7.21
CA LEU A 49 -9.12 11.79 -8.23
C LEU A 49 -10.03 11.85 -9.48
N THR A 50 -10.50 10.69 -9.94
CA THR A 50 -11.42 10.60 -11.08
C THR A 50 -12.82 11.13 -10.78
N SER A 51 -13.19 11.21 -9.49
CA SER A 51 -14.47 11.78 -9.04
C SER A 51 -14.45 13.30 -8.87
N LEU A 52 -13.28 13.95 -8.99
CA LEU A 52 -13.19 15.40 -8.86
C LEU A 52 -13.80 16.10 -10.08
N PRO A 53 -14.63 17.14 -9.89
CA PRO A 53 -15.14 17.98 -10.98
C PRO A 53 -14.06 18.99 -11.43
N MET A 54 -12.86 18.51 -11.75
CA MET A 54 -11.71 19.33 -12.17
C MET A 54 -11.37 19.03 -13.63
N GLN A 55 -11.00 20.08 -14.37
CA GLN A 55 -10.40 19.91 -15.70
C GLN A 55 -8.90 19.74 -15.56
N PHE A 56 -8.41 18.57 -15.97
CA PHE A 56 -6.98 18.29 -15.99
C PHE A 56 -6.36 18.84 -17.28
N ASP A 57 -5.17 19.40 -17.16
CA ASP A 57 -4.37 19.72 -18.34
C ASP A 57 -3.88 18.45 -19.03
N ARG A 58 -3.26 18.60 -20.21
CA ARG A 58 -2.80 17.45 -21.00
C ARG A 58 -1.75 16.60 -20.27
N SER A 59 -0.91 17.23 -19.45
CA SER A 59 0.15 16.52 -18.72
C SER A 59 -0.44 15.67 -17.60
N THR A 60 -1.30 16.27 -16.78
CA THR A 60 -2.03 15.64 -15.69
C THR A 60 -2.91 14.49 -16.19
N ALA A 61 -3.59 14.68 -17.32
CA ALA A 61 -4.38 13.63 -17.94
C ALA A 61 -3.54 12.43 -18.41
N ALA A 62 -2.30 12.66 -18.87
CA ALA A 62 -1.40 11.59 -19.26
C ALA A 62 -0.89 10.80 -18.04
N SER A 63 -0.48 11.49 -16.98
CA SER A 63 -0.05 10.87 -15.72
C SER A 63 -1.20 10.08 -15.08
N LEU A 64 -2.42 10.62 -15.12
CA LEU A 64 -3.62 9.91 -14.68
C LEU A 64 -3.85 8.61 -15.45
N ALA A 65 -3.70 8.62 -16.77
CA ALA A 65 -3.86 7.42 -17.60
C ALA A 65 -2.79 6.35 -17.32
N GLU A 66 -1.52 6.76 -17.13
CA GLU A 66 -0.44 5.83 -16.75
C GLU A 66 -0.68 5.25 -15.35
N LEU A 67 -1.10 6.07 -14.38
CA LEU A 67 -1.48 5.60 -13.04
C LEU A 67 -2.62 4.58 -13.12
N GLN A 68 -3.69 4.90 -13.85
CA GLN A 68 -4.83 4.01 -14.05
C GLN A 68 -4.40 2.67 -14.66
N GLN A 69 -3.59 2.70 -15.72
CA GLN A 69 -3.10 1.49 -16.36
C GLN A 69 -2.25 0.63 -15.40
N ALA A 70 -1.41 1.27 -14.57
CA ALA A 70 -0.58 0.56 -13.61
C ALA A 70 -1.42 -0.10 -12.50
N VAL A 71 -2.42 0.62 -11.97
CA VAL A 71 -3.35 0.12 -10.95
C VAL A 71 -4.19 -1.05 -11.48
N GLU A 72 -4.77 -0.93 -12.68
CA GLU A 72 -5.56 -2.00 -13.32
C GLU A 72 -4.76 -3.30 -13.48
N LYS A 73 -3.48 -3.17 -13.85
CA LYS A 73 -2.55 -4.29 -14.01
C LYS A 73 -1.94 -4.77 -12.69
N ARG A 74 -2.27 -4.16 -11.55
CA ARG A 74 -1.71 -4.44 -10.21
C ARG A 74 -0.18 -4.29 -10.17
N ARG A 75 0.36 -3.32 -10.90
CA ARG A 75 1.81 -3.12 -11.09
C ARG A 75 2.37 -2.02 -10.19
N LEU A 76 2.21 -2.17 -8.87
CA LEU A 76 2.66 -1.18 -7.88
C LEU A 76 4.17 -0.91 -7.93
N LEU A 77 4.97 -1.94 -8.21
CA LEU A 77 6.44 -1.86 -8.19
C LEU A 77 7.05 -1.36 -9.51
N ASN A 78 6.22 -0.97 -10.49
CA ASN A 78 6.67 -0.50 -11.79
C ASN A 78 7.11 0.96 -11.70
N ASP A 79 8.21 1.33 -12.38
CA ASP A 79 8.68 2.72 -12.42
C ASP A 79 7.61 3.69 -12.93
N ARG A 80 6.84 3.29 -13.95
CA ARG A 80 5.75 4.11 -14.48
C ARG A 80 4.67 4.42 -13.45
N PHE A 81 4.41 3.49 -12.52
CA PHE A 81 3.49 3.75 -11.42
C PHE A 81 4.02 4.86 -10.52
N VAL A 82 5.29 4.74 -10.10
CA VAL A 82 5.92 5.69 -9.17
C VAL A 82 6.06 7.06 -9.83
N ASP A 83 6.49 7.11 -11.08
CA ASP A 83 6.66 8.34 -11.85
C ASP A 83 5.32 9.07 -12.00
N ALA A 84 4.28 8.37 -12.46
CA ALA A 84 2.94 8.94 -12.64
C ALA A 84 2.33 9.42 -11.32
N ALA A 85 2.42 8.62 -10.25
CA ALA A 85 1.91 9.00 -8.94
C ALA A 85 2.66 10.22 -8.36
N THR A 86 3.97 10.32 -8.58
CA THR A 86 4.80 11.44 -8.11
C THR A 86 4.45 12.73 -8.86
N GLU A 87 4.29 12.64 -10.18
CA GLU A 87 3.90 13.77 -11.01
C GLU A 87 2.51 14.30 -10.62
N LEU A 88 1.53 13.40 -10.42
CA LEU A 88 0.20 13.76 -9.92
C LEU A 88 0.26 14.40 -8.53
N CYS A 89 1.11 13.90 -7.62
CA CYS A 89 1.31 14.55 -6.31
C CYS A 89 1.83 15.98 -6.44
N ALA A 90 2.74 16.24 -7.37
CA ALA A 90 3.28 17.57 -7.61
C ALA A 90 2.19 18.51 -8.14
N GLN A 91 1.48 18.07 -9.19
CA GLN A 91 0.39 18.84 -9.81
C GLN A 91 -0.75 19.15 -8.82
N LEU A 92 -1.16 18.18 -8.00
CA LEU A 92 -2.19 18.38 -6.98
C LEU A 92 -1.75 19.27 -5.82
N SER A 93 -0.45 19.29 -5.50
CA SER A 93 0.10 20.17 -4.45
C SER A 93 0.09 21.64 -4.88
N ASP A 94 0.19 21.91 -6.18
CA ASP A 94 0.13 23.25 -6.76
C ASP A 94 -1.32 23.77 -6.87
N ALA A 95 -2.31 22.88 -6.96
CA ALA A 95 -3.72 23.18 -7.25
C ALA A 95 -4.61 23.51 -6.02
N GLU A 96 -4.03 23.97 -4.90
CA GLU A 96 -4.62 24.19 -3.56
C GLU A 96 -4.51 23.00 -2.58
N GLN A 97 -3.85 23.23 -1.44
CA GLN A 97 -3.57 22.23 -0.40
C GLN A 97 -4.73 21.98 0.58
N SER A 98 -5.92 22.54 0.34
CA SER A 98 -7.06 22.38 1.24
C SER A 98 -8.20 21.60 0.57
N GLY A 99 -8.72 20.59 1.26
CA GLY A 99 -9.86 19.80 0.80
C GLY A 99 -9.44 18.48 0.12
N PRO A 100 -10.20 17.99 -0.87
CA PRO A 100 -10.07 16.61 -1.37
C PRO A 100 -8.73 16.33 -2.07
N CYS A 101 -8.06 17.35 -2.63
CA CYS A 101 -6.73 17.21 -3.23
C CYS A 101 -5.67 16.78 -2.21
N ALA A 102 -5.79 17.22 -0.94
CA ALA A 102 -4.85 16.85 0.10
C ALA A 102 -4.99 15.37 0.49
N GLU A 103 -6.22 14.84 0.55
CA GLU A 103 -6.50 13.44 0.83
C GLU A 103 -6.00 12.53 -0.30
N ILE A 104 -6.26 12.91 -1.56
CA ILE A 104 -5.74 12.20 -2.74
C ILE A 104 -4.21 12.17 -2.71
N THR A 105 -3.58 13.33 -2.48
CA THR A 105 -2.12 13.44 -2.41
C THR A 105 -1.55 12.57 -1.29
N SER A 106 -2.22 12.52 -0.13
CA SER A 106 -1.83 11.64 0.98
C SER A 106 -1.90 10.16 0.58
N GLY A 107 -3.00 9.73 -0.07
CA GLY A 107 -3.17 8.37 -0.56
C GLY A 107 -2.11 7.97 -1.60
N LEU A 108 -1.81 8.85 -2.56
CA LEU A 108 -0.74 8.63 -3.54
C LEU A 108 0.64 8.54 -2.87
N ARG A 109 0.95 9.43 -1.92
CA ARG A 109 2.21 9.38 -1.16
C ARG A 109 2.34 8.09 -0.35
N GLN A 110 1.25 7.60 0.24
CA GLN A 110 1.23 6.32 0.94
C GLN A 110 1.54 5.16 -0.02
N ALA A 111 0.90 5.14 -1.20
CA ALA A 111 1.15 4.12 -2.20
C ALA A 111 2.60 4.14 -2.72
N ILE A 112 3.17 5.32 -2.97
CA ILE A 112 4.59 5.51 -3.35
C ILE A 112 5.50 4.99 -2.24
N SER A 113 5.24 5.38 -0.99
CA SER A 113 6.04 4.97 0.17
C SER A 113 6.09 3.45 0.32
N LEU A 114 4.92 2.79 0.22
CA LEU A 114 4.82 1.33 0.29
C LEU A 114 5.49 0.64 -0.90
N SER A 115 5.34 1.18 -2.11
CA SER A 115 6.04 0.69 -3.30
C SER A 115 7.56 0.73 -3.09
N ASN A 116 8.10 1.89 -2.68
CA ASN A 116 9.52 2.06 -2.42
C ASN A 116 10.01 1.13 -1.30
N ARG A 117 9.25 0.99 -0.21
CA ARG A 117 9.61 0.08 0.88
C ARG A 117 9.75 -1.36 0.40
N VAL A 118 8.80 -1.86 -0.40
CA VAL A 118 8.88 -3.21 -0.97
C VAL A 118 10.08 -3.34 -1.92
N ARG A 119 10.33 -2.32 -2.76
CA ARG A 119 11.50 -2.31 -3.65
C ARG A 119 12.82 -2.36 -2.89
N ASP A 120 12.93 -1.61 -1.80
CA ASP A 120 14.11 -1.58 -0.93
C ASP A 120 14.34 -2.93 -0.25
N LEU A 121 13.28 -3.57 0.25
CA LEU A 121 13.36 -4.91 0.84
C LEU A 121 13.83 -5.94 -0.18
N LEU A 122 13.25 -5.95 -1.39
CA LEU A 122 13.68 -6.83 -2.47
C LEU A 122 15.11 -6.55 -2.92
N ALA A 123 15.55 -5.29 -2.92
CA ALA A 123 16.93 -4.93 -3.24
C ALA A 123 17.89 -5.44 -2.16
N ALA A 124 17.55 -5.27 -0.88
CA ALA A 124 18.32 -5.77 0.25
C ALA A 124 18.41 -7.30 0.24
N GLU A 125 17.31 -8.01 -0.09
CA GLU A 125 17.32 -9.47 -0.22
C GLU A 125 18.29 -9.93 -1.31
N ARG A 126 18.28 -9.28 -2.49
CA ARG A 126 19.21 -9.61 -3.58
C ARG A 126 20.65 -9.35 -3.20
N ASP A 127 20.94 -8.22 -2.55
CA ASP A 127 22.29 -7.85 -2.13
C ASP A 127 22.85 -8.84 -1.09
N VAL A 128 22.03 -9.21 -0.10
CA VAL A 128 22.37 -10.24 0.88
C VAL A 128 22.54 -11.61 0.21
N GLY A 129 21.68 -11.96 -0.74
CA GLY A 129 21.78 -13.19 -1.53
C GLY A 129 23.09 -13.28 -2.29
N TRP A 130 23.50 -12.17 -2.92
CA TRP A 130 24.78 -12.06 -3.62
C TRP A 130 25.96 -12.34 -2.67
N HIS A 131 25.97 -11.72 -1.49
CA HIS A 131 27.00 -11.97 -0.47
C HIS A 131 26.99 -13.39 0.09
N ARG A 132 25.86 -14.10 0.03
CA ARG A 132 25.72 -15.51 0.44
C ARG A 132 26.03 -16.51 -0.67
N GLY A 133 26.38 -16.05 -1.87
CA GLY A 133 26.65 -16.90 -3.04
C GLY A 133 25.39 -17.52 -3.66
N ILE A 134 24.20 -17.05 -3.29
CA ILE A 134 22.93 -17.44 -3.91
C ILE A 134 22.78 -16.58 -5.16
N ARG A 135 23.02 -17.17 -6.34
CA ARG A 135 22.77 -16.51 -7.62
C ARG A 135 21.28 -16.59 -7.94
N GLY A 136 20.60 -15.45 -7.93
CA GLY A 136 19.29 -15.26 -8.54
C GLY A 136 19.39 -15.05 -10.04
#